data_AF-A0A7X9QDX3-F1
#
_entry.id   AF-A0A7X9QDX3-F1
#
_cell.length_a   1.000
_cell.length_b   1.000
_cell.length_c   1.000
_cell.angle_alpha   90.00
_cell.angle_beta   90.00
_cell.angle_gamma   90.00
#
_symmetry.space_group_name_H-M   'P 1'
#
loop_
_entity.id
_entity.type
_entity.pdbx_description
1 polymer ?
#
loop_
_entity_poly.entity_id
_entity_poly.type
_entity_poly.pdbx_seq_one_letter_code
_entity_poly.pdbx_strand_id
1 'polypeptide(L)'
;MSRMAVLVLLAVVVVAAGVLLAVPQWRSAVLPSATVTQTAGPPPGYRAPATAGPPALPLAELDVAPAPAAKALTGRMKKLAKAAAATPSAVVIDAQTGQVLIDRGDRPYIPASTMKLLSSLAVVETLGNDRTFATTVLSPRDGVLILRGGGDPLLTDARST
;
A
#
# COMPACT_ATOMS: atom_id res chain seq x y z
N MET A 1 -46.93 -17.76 -1.82
CA MET A 1 -46.73 -16.43 -2.42
C MET A 1 -47.60 -16.30 -3.66
N SER A 2 -48.34 -15.22 -3.82
CA SER A 2 -49.15 -15.00 -5.03
C SER A 2 -48.22 -14.81 -6.24
N ARG A 3 -48.64 -15.28 -7.43
CA ARG A 3 -47.88 -15.09 -8.69
C ARG A 3 -47.47 -13.64 -8.91
N MET A 4 -48.31 -12.71 -8.45
CA MET A 4 -48.06 -11.27 -8.50
C MET A 4 -46.89 -10.83 -7.63
N ALA A 5 -46.74 -11.41 -6.42
CA ALA A 5 -45.58 -11.13 -5.55
C ALA A 5 -44.26 -11.63 -6.17
N VAL A 6 -44.30 -12.78 -6.87
CA VAL A 6 -43.12 -13.32 -7.56
C VAL A 6 -42.71 -12.42 -8.73
N LEU A 7 -43.68 -11.95 -9.52
CA LEU A 7 -43.42 -11.04 -10.65
C LEU A 7 -42.87 -9.69 -10.20
N VAL A 8 -43.39 -9.13 -9.10
CA VAL A 8 -42.88 -7.87 -8.53
C VAL A 8 -41.45 -8.04 -8.03
N LEU A 9 -41.15 -9.13 -7.32
CA LEU A 9 -39.79 -9.40 -6.85
C LEU A 9 -38.80 -9.53 -8.02
N LEU A 10 -39.21 -10.24 -9.09
CA LEU A 10 -38.36 -10.44 -10.26
C LEU A 10 -38.10 -9.13 -11.01
N ALA A 11 -39.12 -8.26 -11.13
CA ALA A 11 -38.97 -6.94 -11.69
C ALA A 11 -38.00 -6.06 -10.87
N VAL A 12 -38.09 -6.10 -9.54
CA VAL A 12 -37.18 -5.35 -8.65
C VAL A 12 -35.73 -5.83 -8.83
N VAL A 13 -35.50 -7.13 -8.92
CA VAL A 13 -34.16 -7.70 -9.13
C VAL A 13 -33.58 -7.27 -10.48
N VAL A 14 -34.39 -7.30 -11.55
CA VAL A 14 -33.95 -6.88 -12.89
C VAL A 14 -33.62 -5.40 -12.93
N VAL A 15 -34.44 -4.55 -12.31
CA VAL A 15 -34.17 -3.11 -12.21
C VAL A 15 -32.92 -2.84 -11.39
N ALA A 16 -32.75 -3.51 -10.25
CA ALA A 16 -31.56 -3.36 -9.41
C ALA A 16 -30.28 -3.79 -10.16
N ALA A 17 -30.32 -4.92 -10.88
CA ALA A 17 -29.21 -5.38 -11.71
C ALA A 17 -28.89 -4.41 -12.86
N GLY A 18 -29.93 -3.86 -13.52
CA GLY A 18 -29.78 -2.85 -14.57
C GLY A 18 -29.12 -1.57 -14.06
N VAL A 19 -29.52 -1.08 -12.88
CA VAL A 19 -28.90 0.09 -12.24
C VAL A 19 -27.44 -0.20 -11.87
N LEU A 20 -27.15 -1.37 -11.30
CA LEU A 20 -25.78 -1.78 -10.96
C LEU A 20 -24.84 -1.79 -12.18
N LEU A 21 -25.36 -2.16 -13.36
CA LEU A 21 -24.62 -2.23 -14.61
C LEU A 21 -24.56 -0.89 -15.37
N ALA A 22 -25.47 0.04 -15.11
CA ALA A 22 -25.52 1.35 -15.78
C ALA A 22 -24.62 2.40 -15.11
N VAL A 23 -24.34 2.27 -13.81
CA VAL A 23 -23.53 3.23 -13.05
C VAL A 23 -22.04 2.82 -13.10
N PRO A 24 -21.15 3.58 -13.79
CA PRO A 24 -19.78 3.15 -14.07
C PRO A 24 -18.95 2.85 -12.82
N GLN A 25 -19.12 3.63 -11.76
CA GLN A 25 -18.45 3.48 -10.46
C GLN A 25 -18.84 2.22 -9.68
N TRP A 26 -20.03 1.66 -9.92
CA TRP A 26 -20.50 0.43 -9.26
C TRP A 26 -20.22 -0.79 -10.13
N ARG A 27 -20.23 -0.62 -11.45
CA ARG A 27 -19.92 -1.67 -12.42
C ARG A 27 -18.51 -2.25 -12.24
N SER A 28 -17.54 -1.41 -11.88
CA SER A 28 -16.15 -1.80 -11.56
C SER A 28 -16.01 -2.58 -10.25
N ALA A 29 -17.01 -2.52 -9.35
CA ALA A 29 -17.03 -3.30 -8.12
C ALA A 29 -17.63 -4.71 -8.31
N VAL A 30 -18.44 -4.91 -9.36
CA VAL A 30 -19.23 -6.13 -9.59
C VAL A 30 -18.67 -6.98 -10.74
N LEU A 31 -18.11 -6.33 -11.77
CA LEU A 31 -17.42 -7.02 -12.85
C LEU A 31 -15.92 -6.80 -12.68
N PRO A 32 -15.14 -7.85 -12.36
CA PRO A 32 -13.68 -7.75 -12.39
C PRO A 32 -13.26 -7.53 -13.85
N SER A 33 -13.05 -6.27 -14.23
CA SER A 33 -12.36 -5.95 -15.47
C SER A 33 -10.90 -6.38 -15.29
N ALA A 34 -10.61 -7.63 -15.59
CA ALA A 34 -9.25 -8.18 -15.67
C ALA A 34 -8.52 -7.71 -16.94
N THR A 35 -8.76 -6.47 -17.38
CA THR A 35 -7.93 -5.83 -18.41
C THR A 35 -6.98 -4.90 -17.69
N VAL A 36 -5.89 -5.47 -17.18
CA VAL A 36 -4.70 -4.70 -16.83
C VAL A 36 -4.05 -4.33 -18.15
N THR A 37 -4.45 -3.20 -18.73
CA THR A 37 -3.66 -2.58 -19.79
C THR A 37 -2.45 -1.96 -19.10
N GLN A 38 -1.34 -2.69 -19.06
CA GLN A 38 -0.06 -2.18 -18.58
C GLN A 38 0.51 -1.24 -19.66
N THR A 39 0.06 0.03 -19.68
CA THR A 39 0.55 1.07 -20.59
C THR A 39 1.61 1.98 -19.98
N ALA A 40 1.96 1.78 -18.71
CA ALA A 40 3.06 2.51 -18.11
C ALA A 40 4.37 1.76 -18.38
N GLY A 41 5.11 2.20 -19.39
CA GLY A 41 6.56 2.06 -19.34
C GLY A 41 7.09 2.73 -18.07
N PRO A 42 8.27 2.33 -17.57
CA PRO A 42 8.87 2.96 -16.41
C PRO A 42 8.90 4.49 -16.58
N PRO A 43 8.57 5.28 -15.54
CA PRO A 43 8.65 6.74 -15.64
C PRO A 43 10.09 7.16 -15.99
N PRO A 44 10.29 8.28 -16.71
CA PRO A 44 11.62 8.80 -16.99
C PRO A 44 12.47 8.86 -15.71
N GLY A 45 13.62 8.16 -15.70
CA GLY A 45 14.51 8.06 -14.54
C GLY A 45 14.33 6.83 -13.65
N TYR A 46 13.41 5.91 -13.98
CA TYR A 46 13.38 4.58 -13.36
C TYR A 46 14.71 3.86 -13.62
N ARG A 47 15.34 3.38 -12.56
CA ARG A 47 16.44 2.42 -12.62
C ARG A 47 15.95 1.11 -12.03
N ALA A 48 16.20 0.01 -12.71
CA ALA A 48 15.98 -1.32 -12.14
C ALA A 48 16.71 -1.37 -10.78
N PRO A 49 16.08 -1.87 -9.71
CA PRO A 49 16.76 -1.97 -8.42
C PRO A 49 17.97 -2.88 -8.55
N ALA A 50 19.17 -2.31 -8.39
CA ALA A 50 20.35 -3.12 -8.18
C ALA A 50 20.20 -3.84 -6.83
N THR A 51 20.70 -5.08 -6.74
CA THR A 51 20.87 -5.75 -5.46
C THR A 51 21.82 -4.92 -4.62
N ALA A 52 21.28 -4.03 -3.79
CA ALA A 52 22.05 -3.30 -2.81
C ALA A 52 22.50 -4.29 -1.74
N GLY A 53 23.76 -4.18 -1.30
CA GLY A 53 24.14 -4.77 -0.02
C GLY A 53 23.21 -4.24 1.08
N PRO A 54 23.09 -4.93 2.23
CA PRO A 54 22.33 -4.42 3.36
C PRO A 54 22.77 -2.97 3.60
N PRO A 55 21.83 -1.99 3.58
CA PRO A 55 22.20 -0.61 3.78
C PRO A 55 22.94 -0.54 5.11
N ALA A 56 24.11 0.09 5.12
CA ALA A 56 24.77 0.42 6.38
C ALA A 56 23.73 1.18 7.21
N LEU A 57 23.30 0.63 8.34
CA LEU A 57 22.39 1.31 9.23
C LEU A 57 23.19 2.47 9.83
N PRO A 58 22.98 3.73 9.41
CA PRO A 58 23.80 4.84 9.85
C PRO A 58 23.49 5.22 11.31
N LEU A 59 22.73 4.39 12.03
CA LEU A 59 22.41 4.57 13.45
C LEU A 59 23.68 4.69 14.29
N ALA A 60 24.77 4.03 13.89
CA ALA A 60 26.07 4.14 14.55
C ALA A 60 26.80 5.47 14.26
N GLU A 61 26.45 6.17 13.19
CA GLU A 61 27.04 7.46 12.76
C GLU A 61 26.21 8.67 13.23
N LEU A 62 25.05 8.44 13.83
CA LEU A 62 24.24 9.52 14.38
C LEU A 62 24.86 10.03 15.67
N ASP A 63 25.31 11.29 15.65
CA ASP A 63 25.69 12.01 16.85
C ASP A 63 24.50 12.03 17.83
N VAL A 64 24.78 11.59 19.05
CA VAL A 64 23.80 11.56 20.14
C VAL A 64 23.49 13.00 20.55
N ALA A 65 22.40 13.54 20.02
CA ALA A 65 21.85 14.81 20.46
C ALA A 65 20.86 14.60 21.62
N PRO A 66 20.85 15.48 22.64
CA PRO A 66 19.84 15.43 23.69
C PRO A 66 18.43 15.51 23.10
N ALA A 67 17.51 14.73 23.69
CA ALA A 67 16.10 14.77 23.31
C ALA A 67 15.55 16.22 23.39
N PRO A 68 14.75 16.65 22.41
CA PRO A 68 14.15 17.97 22.44
C PRO A 68 13.16 18.10 23.60
N ALA A 69 13.14 19.25 24.26
CA ALA A 69 12.21 19.50 25.36
C ALA A 69 10.73 19.36 24.91
N ALA A 70 9.94 18.56 25.63
CA ALA A 70 8.52 18.30 25.33
C ALA A 70 7.67 19.57 25.16
N LYS A 71 7.98 20.63 25.93
CA LYS A 71 7.33 21.94 25.82
C LYS A 71 7.53 22.59 24.44
N ALA A 72 8.76 22.51 23.90
CA ALA A 72 9.07 23.04 22.57
C ALA A 72 8.32 22.25 21.48
N LEU A 73 8.26 20.93 21.62
CA LEU A 73 7.52 20.04 20.71
C LEU A 73 6.02 20.34 20.72
N THR A 74 5.44 20.47 21.91
CA THR A 74 4.02 20.84 22.08
C THR A 74 3.71 22.20 21.44
N GLY A 75 4.60 23.18 21.59
CA GLY A 75 4.48 24.49 20.94
C GLY A 75 4.44 24.39 19.41
N ARG A 76 5.29 23.54 18.82
CA ARG A 76 5.29 23.29 17.37
C ARG A 76 4.02 22.58 16.90
N MET A 77 3.52 21.60 17.65
CA MET A 77 2.26 20.93 17.33
C MET A 77 1.05 21.89 17.32
N LYS A 78 1.00 22.85 18.26
CA LYS A 78 -0.06 23.88 18.25
C LYS A 78 -0.01 24.74 16.99
N LYS A 79 1.19 25.11 16.53
CA LYS A 79 1.38 25.85 15.27
C LYS A 79 0.93 25.02 14.06
N LEU A 80 1.28 23.73 14.02
CA LEU A 80 0.86 22.81 12.98
C LEU A 80 -0.67 22.68 12.93
N ALA A 81 -1.31 22.50 14.10
CA ALA A 81 -2.76 22.39 14.20
C ALA A 81 -3.47 23.64 13.63
N LYS A 82 -2.96 24.82 13.97
CA LYS A 82 -3.48 26.09 13.44
C LYS A 82 -3.30 26.19 11.92
N ALA A 83 -2.14 25.81 11.39
CA ALA A 83 -1.85 25.89 9.96
C ALA A 83 -2.67 24.90 9.14
N ALA A 84 -2.91 23.70 9.66
CA ALA A 84 -3.66 22.64 8.99
C ALA A 84 -5.18 22.75 9.15
N ALA A 85 -5.67 23.69 9.97
CA ALA A 85 -7.07 23.74 10.41
C ALA A 85 -7.59 22.36 10.90
N ALA A 86 -6.71 21.59 11.55
CA ALA A 86 -6.97 20.21 11.95
C ALA A 86 -6.23 19.88 13.25
N THR A 87 -6.67 18.85 13.97
CA THR A 87 -5.99 18.36 15.18
C THR A 87 -5.04 17.21 14.82
N PRO A 88 -3.72 17.43 14.78
CA PRO A 88 -2.76 16.37 14.52
C PRO A 88 -2.69 15.40 15.70
N SER A 89 -2.58 14.11 15.38
CA SER A 89 -2.16 13.06 16.30
C SER A 89 -0.67 12.78 16.12
N ALA A 90 0.02 12.54 17.22
CA ALA A 90 1.42 12.17 17.22
C ALA A 90 1.76 11.41 18.49
N VAL A 91 2.62 10.42 18.35
CA VAL A 91 3.41 9.86 19.46
C VAL A 91 4.86 10.13 19.12
N VAL A 92 5.58 10.78 20.04
CA VAL A 92 7.02 11.04 19.87
C VAL A 92 7.77 10.39 21.01
N ILE A 93 8.73 9.57 20.66
CA ILE A 93 9.53 8.77 21.58
C ILE A 93 10.99 9.18 21.37
N ASP A 94 11.71 9.41 22.47
CA ASP A 94 13.16 9.47 22.45
C ASP A 94 13.70 8.06 22.14
N ALA A 95 14.33 7.90 20.98
CA ALA A 95 14.84 6.62 20.51
C ALA A 95 15.93 6.02 21.40
N GLN A 96 16.62 6.83 22.22
CA GLN A 96 17.70 6.35 23.09
C GLN A 96 17.17 5.84 24.42
N THR A 97 16.26 6.61 25.04
CA THR A 97 15.76 6.32 26.38
C THR A 97 14.43 5.57 26.36
N GLY A 98 13.75 5.53 25.22
CA GLY A 98 12.37 5.07 25.11
C GLY A 98 11.35 6.02 25.75
N GLN A 99 11.77 7.20 26.21
CA GLN A 99 10.87 8.14 26.88
C GLN A 99 9.86 8.71 25.89
N VAL A 100 8.57 8.62 26.22
CA VAL A 100 7.51 9.27 25.46
C VAL A 100 7.52 10.77 25.77
N LEU A 101 7.80 11.59 24.76
CA LEU A 101 7.86 13.05 24.84
C LEU A 101 6.51 13.70 24.49
N ILE A 102 5.72 13.04 23.64
CA ILE A 102 4.36 13.41 23.28
C ILE A 102 3.54 12.13 23.15
N ASP A 103 2.36 12.11 23.76
CA ASP A 103 1.35 11.09 23.54
C ASP A 103 0.01 11.74 23.20
N ARG A 104 -0.38 11.67 21.92
CA ARG A 104 -1.69 12.07 21.40
C ARG A 104 -2.19 11.10 20.34
N GLY A 105 -1.87 9.81 20.51
CA GLY A 105 -2.20 8.72 19.58
C GLY A 105 -3.54 8.03 19.87
N ASP A 106 -4.43 8.65 20.64
CA ASP A 106 -5.58 8.03 21.31
C ASP A 106 -6.77 7.66 20.40
N ARG A 107 -6.69 7.97 19.10
CA ARG A 107 -7.75 7.68 18.13
C ARG A 107 -7.19 7.19 16.79
N PRO A 108 -7.95 6.37 16.05
CA PRO A 108 -7.52 5.89 14.73
C PRO A 108 -7.49 7.02 13.69
N TYR A 109 -6.55 6.92 12.75
CA TYR A 109 -6.43 7.79 11.57
C TYR A 109 -6.17 6.97 10.31
N ILE A 110 -6.43 7.57 9.15
CA ILE A 110 -6.05 7.00 7.86
C ILE A 110 -4.52 7.13 7.71
N PRO A 111 -3.76 6.03 7.64
CA PRO A 111 -2.29 6.07 7.62
C PRO A 111 -1.72 6.53 6.26
N ALA A 112 -2.51 6.49 5.19
CA ALA A 112 -2.02 6.68 3.83
C ALA A 112 -0.77 5.80 3.58
N SER A 113 0.30 6.35 3.00
CA SER A 113 1.52 5.59 2.71
C SER A 113 2.33 5.15 3.95
N THR A 114 2.04 5.63 5.17
CA THR A 114 2.71 5.08 6.37
C THR A 114 2.29 3.63 6.64
N MET A 115 1.17 3.17 6.05
CA MET A 115 0.77 1.76 6.03
C MET A 115 1.88 0.85 5.50
N LYS A 116 2.74 1.35 4.60
CA LYS A 116 3.86 0.59 4.06
C LYS A 116 4.82 0.09 5.14
N LEU A 117 4.97 0.79 6.27
CA LEU A 117 5.81 0.31 7.37
C LEU A 117 5.28 -1.00 7.95
N LEU A 118 3.96 -1.06 8.20
CA LEU A 118 3.30 -2.26 8.70
C LEU A 118 3.34 -3.39 7.66
N SER A 119 3.10 -3.07 6.37
CA SER A 119 3.20 -4.06 5.30
C SER A 119 4.62 -4.62 5.15
N SER A 120 5.65 -3.76 5.24
CA SER A 120 7.05 -4.19 5.17
C SER A 120 7.42 -5.10 6.34
N LEU A 121 6.99 -4.75 7.57
CA LEU A 121 7.20 -5.62 8.74
C LEU A 121 6.54 -6.99 8.53
N ALA A 122 5.27 -7.01 8.11
CA ALA A 122 4.57 -8.26 7.84
C ALA A 122 5.26 -9.10 6.76
N VAL A 123 5.78 -8.47 5.70
CA VAL A 123 6.55 -9.16 4.64
C VAL A 123 7.84 -9.76 5.18
N VAL A 124 8.63 -9.00 5.94
CA VAL A 124 9.90 -9.49 6.50
C VAL A 124 9.65 -10.64 7.48
N GLU A 125 8.65 -10.52 8.36
CA GLU A 125 8.28 -11.57 9.33
C GLU A 125 7.77 -12.85 8.65
N THR A 126 7.00 -12.72 7.57
CA THR A 126 6.37 -13.88 6.92
C THR A 126 7.22 -14.53 5.84
N LEU A 127 7.97 -13.75 5.06
CA LEU A 127 8.73 -14.23 3.91
C LEU A 127 10.24 -14.30 4.18
N GLY A 128 10.73 -13.61 5.22
CA GLY A 128 12.15 -13.42 5.47
C GLY A 128 12.75 -12.31 4.59
N ASN A 129 13.95 -11.86 4.96
CA ASN A 129 14.65 -10.78 4.26
C ASN A 129 15.21 -11.20 2.89
N ASP A 130 15.43 -12.49 2.67
CA ASP A 130 16.11 -13.03 1.48
C ASP A 130 15.13 -13.57 0.42
N ARG A 131 13.82 -13.30 0.57
CA ARG A 131 12.81 -13.80 -0.35
C ARG A 131 12.95 -13.15 -1.74
N THR A 132 12.99 -13.99 -2.77
CA THR A 132 12.86 -13.57 -4.17
C THR A 132 11.55 -14.09 -4.79
N PHE A 133 11.03 -13.38 -5.79
CA PHE A 133 9.84 -13.75 -6.54
C PHE A 133 10.24 -14.24 -7.93
N ALA A 134 9.93 -15.51 -8.27
CA ALA A 134 10.38 -16.13 -9.50
C ALA A 134 9.30 -16.08 -10.60
N THR A 135 9.60 -15.41 -11.72
CA THR A 135 8.80 -15.49 -12.95
C THR A 135 9.45 -16.51 -13.89
N THR A 136 8.69 -17.51 -14.35
CA THR A 136 9.24 -18.67 -15.09
C THR A 136 8.50 -18.91 -16.40
N VAL A 137 9.22 -19.40 -17.42
CA VAL A 137 8.63 -19.84 -18.69
C VAL A 137 8.65 -21.36 -18.75
N LEU A 138 7.52 -21.96 -19.06
CA LEU A 138 7.33 -23.41 -19.19
C LEU A 138 6.97 -23.75 -20.63
N SER A 139 7.41 -24.90 -21.11
CA SER A 139 7.06 -25.44 -22.44
C SER A 139 6.54 -26.87 -22.29
N PRO A 140 5.27 -27.07 -21.87
CA PRO A 140 4.78 -28.40 -21.54
C PRO A 140 4.60 -29.31 -22.76
N ARG A 141 4.52 -28.74 -23.97
CA ARG A 141 4.45 -29.45 -25.26
C ARG A 141 4.84 -28.50 -26.40
N ASP A 142 5.12 -29.08 -27.56
CA ASP A 142 5.51 -28.32 -28.75
C ASP A 142 4.49 -27.25 -29.12
N GLY A 143 5.02 -26.05 -29.42
CA GLY A 143 4.22 -24.89 -29.78
C GLY A 143 3.46 -24.23 -28.63
N VAL A 144 3.63 -24.68 -27.38
CA VAL A 144 2.98 -24.08 -26.20
C VAL A 144 4.00 -23.54 -25.22
N LEU A 145 3.93 -22.24 -24.95
CA LEU A 145 4.68 -21.56 -23.90
C LEU A 145 3.72 -21.01 -22.84
N ILE A 146 4.09 -21.16 -21.56
CA ILE A 146 3.36 -20.61 -20.42
C ILE A 146 4.30 -19.72 -19.63
N LEU A 147 3.98 -18.43 -19.51
CA LEU A 147 4.63 -17.52 -18.58
C LEU A 147 3.92 -17.61 -17.22
N ARG A 148 4.56 -18.23 -16.23
CA ARG A 148 4.09 -18.29 -14.85
C ARG A 148 4.66 -17.11 -14.07
N GLY A 149 3.81 -16.14 -13.74
CA GLY A 149 4.18 -15.01 -12.90
C GLY A 149 4.44 -15.41 -11.44
N GLY A 150 5.52 -14.89 -10.86
CA GLY A 150 5.86 -15.09 -9.45
C GLY A 150 5.38 -13.99 -8.51
N GLY A 151 4.83 -12.91 -9.04
CA GLY A 151 4.48 -11.71 -8.28
C GLY A 151 5.64 -10.74 -8.06
N ASP A 152 6.70 -10.82 -8.87
CA ASP A 152 7.84 -9.89 -8.81
C ASP A 152 7.40 -8.46 -9.16
N PRO A 153 7.37 -7.52 -8.19
CA PRO A 153 6.95 -6.15 -8.44
C PRO A 153 8.02 -5.32 -9.17
N LEU A 154 9.21 -5.89 -9.38
CA LEU A 154 10.35 -5.27 -10.04
C LEU A 154 10.63 -5.88 -11.42
N LEU A 155 9.79 -6.80 -11.90
CA LEU A 155 9.94 -7.39 -13.22
C LEU A 155 9.91 -6.30 -14.29
N THR A 156 10.97 -6.22 -15.08
CA THR A 156 11.16 -5.24 -16.15
C THR A 156 11.73 -5.91 -17.40
N ASP A 157 11.83 -5.16 -18.50
CA ASP A 157 12.47 -5.66 -19.72
C ASP A 157 13.99 -5.80 -19.55
N ALA A 158 14.60 -6.67 -20.35
CA ALA A 158 16.04 -6.94 -20.30
C ALA A 158 16.93 -5.77 -20.77
N ARG A 159 16.33 -4.68 -21.29
CA ARG A 159 17.04 -3.51 -21.83
C ARG A 159 17.01 -2.31 -20.86
N SER A 160 16.28 -2.42 -19.76
CA SER A 160 16.06 -1.35 -18.77
C SER A 160 17.13 -1.31 -17.65
N THR A 161 18.25 -2.02 -17.83
CA THR A 161 19.41 -2.03 -16.92
C THR A 161 20.37 -0.87 -17.19
#